data_AF-A0A7X7FV90-F1
#
_entry.id   AF-A0A7X7FV90-F1
#
_cell.length_a   1.000
_cell.length_b   1.000
_cell.length_c   1.000
_cell.angle_alpha   90.00
_cell.angle_beta   90.00
_cell.angle_gamma   90.00
#
_symmetry.space_group_name_H-M   'P 1'
#
loop_
_entity.id
_entity.type
_entity.pdbx_description
1 polymer ?
#
loop_
_entity_poly.entity_id
_entity_poly.type
_entity_poly.pdbx_seq_one_letter_code
_entity_poly.pdbx_strand_id
1 'polypeptide(L)'
;MWLQSNIGELAAFGTAIFWTITALAFESASLKVGSLSVNIIRLCIGFIFISTFTFFSRGLLFPTDANSMQWLWLSLSGLIGFVLGDLFLFKSYTLIGSRFAMLIMTLVPPLTAIQGRLFLNETLNGFHIL
;
A
#
# COMPACT_ATOMS: atom_id res chain seq x y z
N MET A 1 21.02 -19.73 -12.51
CA MET A 1 20.75 -19.19 -13.86
C MET A 1 19.25 -19.08 -14.16
N TRP A 2 18.40 -20.09 -13.90
CA TRP A 2 16.92 -19.96 -14.03
C TRP A 2 16.25 -19.07 -12.97
N LEU A 3 16.72 -19.13 -11.71
CA LEU A 3 16.16 -18.32 -10.62
C LEU A 3 16.38 -16.81 -10.78
N GLN A 4 17.39 -16.38 -11.55
CA GLN A 4 17.77 -14.96 -11.65
C GLN A 4 16.98 -14.22 -12.74
N SER A 5 16.42 -14.94 -13.72
CA SER A 5 15.63 -14.37 -14.81
C SER A 5 14.17 -14.12 -14.43
N ASN A 6 13.61 -14.90 -13.49
CA ASN A 6 12.17 -14.88 -13.15
C ASN A 6 11.89 -14.43 -11.69
N ILE A 7 12.84 -13.76 -11.03
CA ILE A 7 12.63 -13.24 -9.66
C ILE A 7 11.41 -12.32 -9.61
N GLY A 8 11.22 -11.50 -10.65
CA GLY A 8 10.06 -10.61 -10.77
C GLY A 8 8.73 -11.37 -10.83
N GLU A 9 8.65 -12.42 -11.64
CA GLU A 9 7.44 -13.24 -11.76
C GLU A 9 7.11 -13.98 -10.47
N LEU A 10 8.12 -14.57 -9.82
CA LEU A 10 7.98 -15.22 -8.52
C LEU A 10 7.55 -14.21 -7.43
N ALA A 11 8.12 -13.01 -7.43
CA ALA A 11 7.74 -11.95 -6.50
C ALA A 11 6.31 -11.44 -6.76
N ALA A 12 5.88 -11.33 -8.02
CA ALA A 12 4.52 -10.95 -8.39
C ALA A 12 3.51 -12.02 -7.94
N PHE A 13 3.82 -13.30 -8.17
CA PHE A 13 2.98 -14.41 -7.70
C PHE A 13 2.89 -14.46 -6.17
N GLY A 14 4.02 -14.32 -5.47
CA GLY A 14 4.05 -14.23 -4.01
C GLY A 14 3.23 -13.05 -3.50
N THR A 15 3.37 -11.89 -4.14
CA THR A 15 2.58 -10.68 -3.81
C THR A 15 1.08 -10.93 -3.95
N ALA A 16 0.65 -11.60 -5.04
CA ALA A 16 -0.75 -11.92 -5.26
C ALA A 16 -1.33 -12.83 -4.15
N ILE A 17 -0.56 -13.83 -3.70
CA ILE A 17 -0.94 -14.70 -2.58
C ILE A 17 -1.06 -13.89 -1.29
N PHE A 18 -0.03 -13.11 -0.95
CA PHE A 18 -0.02 -12.32 0.28
C PHE A 18 -1.12 -11.27 0.30
N TRP A 19 -1.38 -10.58 -0.81
CA TRP A 19 -2.48 -9.62 -0.92
C TRP A 19 -3.84 -10.28 -0.73
N THR A 20 -4.05 -11.47 -1.30
CA THR A 20 -5.31 -12.21 -1.13
C THR A 20 -5.53 -12.60 0.33
N ILE A 21 -4.52 -13.19 0.98
CA ILE A 21 -4.59 -13.57 2.41
C ILE A 21 -4.85 -12.34 3.27
N THR A 22 -4.14 -11.25 2.99
CA THR A 22 -4.23 -10.00 3.75
C THR A 22 -5.62 -9.36 3.62
N ALA A 23 -6.21 -9.33 2.43
CA ALA A 23 -7.55 -8.80 2.22
C ALA A 23 -8.62 -9.60 2.96
N LEU A 24 -8.55 -10.94 2.92
CA LEU A 24 -9.46 -11.83 3.65
C LEU A 24 -9.30 -11.69 5.17
N ALA A 25 -8.06 -11.57 5.65
CA ALA A 25 -7.76 -11.36 7.06
C ALA A 25 -8.27 -9.99 7.54
N PHE A 26 -8.05 -8.92 6.78
CA PHE A 26 -8.52 -7.59 7.13
C PHE A 26 -10.03 -7.43 7.01
N GLU A 27 -10.69 -8.10 6.09
CA GLU A 27 -12.16 -8.19 6.07
C GLU A 27 -12.67 -8.82 7.37
N SER A 28 -12.15 -10.00 7.72
CA SER A 28 -12.54 -10.73 8.93
C SER A 28 -12.27 -9.91 10.20
N ALA A 29 -11.13 -9.21 10.26
CA ALA A 29 -10.78 -8.34 11.38
C ALA A 29 -11.68 -7.10 11.44
N SER A 30 -11.93 -6.45 10.30
CA SER A 30 -12.73 -5.22 10.22
C SER A 30 -14.19 -5.47 10.58
N LEU A 31 -14.72 -6.65 10.27
CA LEU A 31 -16.06 -7.08 10.70
C LEU A 31 -16.16 -7.31 12.22
N LYS A 32 -15.07 -7.73 12.88
CA LYS A 32 -15.06 -8.03 14.33
C LYS A 32 -14.81 -6.81 15.22
N VAL A 33 -13.84 -5.97 14.87
CA VAL A 33 -13.36 -4.85 15.71
C VAL A 33 -13.54 -3.48 15.07
N GLY A 34 -14.06 -3.42 13.84
CA GLY A 34 -14.29 -2.20 13.08
C GLY A 34 -13.07 -1.75 12.27
N SER A 35 -13.33 -1.15 11.10
CA SER A 35 -12.31 -0.70 10.14
C SER A 35 -11.32 0.33 10.71
N LEU A 36 -11.79 1.23 11.60
CA LEU A 36 -10.94 2.24 12.23
C LEU A 36 -9.93 1.62 13.19
N SER A 37 -10.39 0.73 14.08
CA SER A 37 -9.54 0.04 15.06
C SER A 37 -8.47 -0.80 14.35
N VAL A 38 -8.86 -1.55 13.32
CA VAL A 38 -7.92 -2.33 12.51
C VAL A 38 -6.88 -1.44 11.85
N ASN A 39 -7.28 -0.29 11.30
CA ASN A 39 -6.33 0.63 10.70
C ASN A 39 -5.31 1.17 11.72
N ILE A 40 -5.76 1.60 12.90
CA ILE A 40 -4.88 2.12 13.95
C ILE A 40 -3.89 1.04 14.40
N ILE A 41 -4.37 -0.18 14.68
CA ILE A 41 -3.51 -1.31 15.08
C ILE A 41 -2.45 -1.57 14.01
N ARG A 42 -2.86 -1.60 12.73
CA ARG A 42 -1.95 -1.82 11.60
C ARG A 42 -0.90 -0.72 11.50
N LEU A 43 -1.26 0.54 11.72
CA LEU A 43 -0.31 1.66 11.70
C LEU A 43 0.67 1.61 12.87
N CYS A 44 0.22 1.25 14.07
CA CYS A 44 1.11 1.06 15.22
C CYS A 44 2.13 -0.07 14.97
N ILE A 45 1.67 -1.21 14.44
CA ILE A 45 2.54 -2.35 14.10
C ILE A 45 3.50 -1.97 12.97
N GLY A 46 3.00 -1.32 11.92
CA GLY A 46 3.82 -0.83 10.80
C GLY A 46 4.90 0.15 11.27
N PHE A 47 4.56 1.04 12.20
CA PHE A 47 5.49 1.98 12.82
C PHE A 47 6.60 1.24 13.58
N ILE A 48 6.27 0.23 14.40
CA ILE A 48 7.27 -0.58 15.11
C ILE A 48 8.19 -1.31 14.13
N PHE A 49 7.63 -1.93 13.09
CA PHE A 49 8.43 -2.66 12.10
C PHE A 49 9.34 -1.74 11.30
N ILE A 50 8.86 -0.59 10.85
CA ILE A 50 9.69 0.33 10.08
C ILE A 50 10.78 0.95 10.95
N SER A 51 10.48 1.36 12.18
CA SER A 51 11.50 1.88 13.11
C SER A 51 12.56 0.85 13.45
N THR A 52 12.17 -0.41 13.66
CA THR A 52 13.12 -1.50 13.89
C THR A 52 14.01 -1.73 12.67
N PHE A 53 13.42 -1.76 11.48
CA PHE A 53 14.16 -1.90 10.22
C PHE A 53 15.14 -0.75 10.00
N THR A 54 14.71 0.50 10.16
CA THR A 54 15.58 1.67 9.97
C THR A 54 16.68 1.75 11.02
N PHE A 55 16.43 1.25 12.24
CA PHE A 55 17.47 1.13 13.25
C PHE A 55 18.60 0.19 12.81
N PHE A 56 18.27 -1.01 12.30
CA PHE A 56 19.29 -1.93 11.82
C PHE A 56 19.96 -1.50 10.50
N SER A 57 19.23 -0.85 9.60
CA SER A 57 19.78 -0.44 8.30
C SER A 57 20.55 0.89 8.35
N ARG A 58 20.12 1.84 9.17
CA ARG A 58 20.63 3.23 9.18
C ARG A 58 21.14 3.69 10.54
N GLY A 59 20.91 2.92 11.62
CA GLY A 59 21.20 3.34 12.99
C GLY A 59 20.22 4.37 13.56
N LEU A 60 19.14 4.68 12.84
CA LEU A 60 18.17 5.72 13.19
C LEU A 60 16.78 5.12 13.39
N LEU A 61 16.21 5.29 14.59
CA LEU A 61 14.84 4.86 14.91
C LEU A 61 13.78 5.78 14.30
N PHE A 62 14.11 7.06 14.17
CA PHE A 62 13.26 8.10 13.61
C PHE A 62 13.99 8.84 12.50
N PRO A 63 13.27 9.36 11.49
CA PRO A 63 13.84 10.14 10.41
C PRO A 63 14.20 11.56 10.88
N THR A 64 15.21 11.66 11.75
CA THR A 64 15.75 12.94 12.24
C THR A 64 16.59 13.67 11.19
N ASP A 65 16.93 12.97 10.11
CA ASP A 65 17.67 13.45 8.94
C ASP A 65 16.78 14.05 7.86
N ALA A 66 15.45 13.94 7.99
CA ALA A 66 14.50 14.47 7.03
C ALA A 66 14.32 15.99 7.19
N ASN A 67 14.44 16.72 6.08
CA ASN A 67 14.18 18.15 5.97
C ASN A 67 12.68 18.47 6.17
N SER A 68 12.35 19.72 6.50
CA SER A 68 10.98 20.20 6.71
C SER A 68 10.05 19.92 5.52
N MET A 69 10.56 20.05 4.29
CA MET A 69 9.80 19.73 3.08
C MET A 69 9.51 18.23 2.95
N GLN A 70 10.45 17.37 3.36
CA GLN A 70 10.27 15.91 3.33
C GLN A 70 9.22 15.50 4.36
N TRP A 71 9.27 16.08 5.56
CA TRP A 71 8.24 15.89 6.59
C TRP A 71 6.85 16.32 6.12
N LEU A 72 6.75 17.45 5.41
CA LEU A 72 5.48 17.94 4.87
C LEU A 72 4.88 16.93 3.87
N TRP A 73 5.67 16.48 2.89
CA TRP A 73 5.20 15.52 1.90
C TRP A 73 4.89 14.14 2.50
N LEU A 74 5.72 13.65 3.42
CA LEU A 74 5.48 12.37 4.10
C LEU A 74 4.20 12.41 4.95
N SER A 75 3.96 13.53 5.65
CA SER A 75 2.76 13.70 6.47
C SER A 75 1.50 13.78 5.61
N LEU A 76 1.54 14.54 4.51
CA LEU A 76 0.42 14.61 3.56
C LEU A 76 0.14 13.25 2.90
N SER A 77 1.19 12.57 2.44
CA SER A 77 1.08 11.24 1.84
C SER A 77 0.52 10.22 2.83
N GLY A 78 1.00 10.22 4.08
CA GLY A 78 0.48 9.36 5.14
C GLY A 78 -0.99 9.65 5.45
N LEU A 79 -1.41 10.91 5.49
CA LEU A 79 -2.80 11.27 5.74
C LEU A 79 -3.73 10.80 4.61
N ILE A 80 -3.33 11.00 3.35
CA ILE A 80 -4.15 10.62 2.21
C ILE A 80 -4.16 9.09 2.02
N GLY A 81 -2.99 8.45 2.07
CA GLY A 81 -2.86 7.01 1.85
C GLY A 81 -3.32 6.19 3.07
N PHE A 82 -2.62 6.36 4.19
CA PHE A 82 -2.79 5.52 5.37
C PHE A 82 -4.02 5.84 6.21
N VAL A 83 -4.45 7.10 6.25
CA VAL A 83 -5.66 7.48 6.97
C VAL A 83 -6.86 7.34 6.05
N LEU A 84 -6.97 8.14 4.99
CA LEU A 84 -8.16 8.13 4.15
C LEU A 84 -8.27 6.87 3.29
N GLY A 85 -7.23 6.55 2.52
CA GLY A 85 -7.23 5.42 1.59
C GLY A 85 -7.54 4.09 2.29
N ASP A 86 -6.78 3.77 3.33
CA ASP A 86 -6.95 2.50 4.04
C ASP A 86 -8.24 2.43 4.87
N LEU A 87 -8.72 3.53 5.45
CA LEU A 87 -10.03 3.52 6.11
C LEU A 87 -11.15 3.24 5.11
N PHE A 88 -11.13 3.87 3.93
CA PHE A 88 -12.12 3.60 2.89
C PHE A 88 -12.01 2.17 2.36
N LEU A 89 -10.79 1.66 2.19
CA LEU A 89 -10.57 0.29 1.77
C LEU A 89 -11.13 -0.71 2.78
N PHE A 90 -10.77 -0.60 4.06
CA PHE A 90 -11.29 -1.49 5.10
C PHE A 90 -12.78 -1.32 5.34
N LYS A 91 -13.32 -0.11 5.14
CA LYS A 91 -14.76 0.10 5.17
C LYS A 91 -15.44 -0.62 4.00
N SER A 92 -14.87 -0.57 2.81
CA SER A 92 -15.39 -1.28 1.63
C SER A 92 -15.43 -2.80 1.88
N TYR A 93 -14.42 -3.37 2.53
CA TYR A 93 -14.43 -4.79 2.91
C TYR A 93 -15.62 -5.14 3.80
N THR A 94 -16.01 -4.26 4.73
CA THR A 94 -17.19 -4.50 5.58
C THR A 94 -18.54 -4.32 4.85
N LEU A 95 -18.57 -3.56 3.74
CA LEU A 95 -19.81 -3.22 3.03
C LEU A 95 -20.10 -4.15 1.85
N ILE A 96 -19.09 -4.42 1.02
CA ILE A 96 -19.21 -5.18 -0.23
C ILE A 96 -18.34 -6.44 -0.24
N GLY A 97 -17.57 -6.68 0.81
CA GLY A 97 -16.66 -7.81 0.93
C GLY A 97 -15.31 -7.61 0.22
N SER A 98 -14.30 -8.37 0.64
CA SER A 98 -12.94 -8.27 0.08
C SER A 98 -12.90 -8.61 -1.41
N ARG A 99 -13.70 -9.59 -1.86
CA ARG A 99 -13.72 -10.05 -3.25
C ARG A 99 -14.10 -8.94 -4.23
N PHE A 100 -15.20 -8.22 -3.97
CA PHE A 100 -15.64 -7.13 -4.85
C PHE A 100 -14.76 -5.89 -4.70
N ALA A 101 -14.31 -5.59 -3.49
CA ALA A 101 -13.39 -4.48 -3.27
C ALA A 101 -12.06 -4.68 -4.02
N MET A 102 -11.47 -5.89 -4.00
CA MET A 102 -10.25 -6.19 -4.75
C MET A 102 -10.46 -6.14 -6.27
N LEU A 103 -11.64 -6.52 -6.77
CA LEU A 103 -11.99 -6.35 -8.19
C LEU A 103 -12.01 -4.86 -8.58
N ILE A 104 -12.55 -3.98 -7.72
CA ILE A 104 -12.51 -2.54 -7.97
C ILE A 104 -11.07 -2.01 -7.88
N MET A 105 -10.24 -2.55 -6.98
CA MET A 105 -8.83 -2.15 -6.86
C MET A 105 -7.99 -2.47 -8.12
N THR A 106 -8.44 -3.34 -9.03
CA THR A 106 -7.75 -3.55 -10.31
C THR A 106 -7.83 -2.33 -11.24
N LEU A 107 -8.66 -1.33 -10.91
CA LEU A 107 -8.69 -0.02 -11.57
C LEU A 107 -7.56 0.91 -11.10
N VAL A 108 -6.83 0.56 -10.04
CA VAL A 108 -5.71 1.38 -9.53
C VAL A 108 -4.62 1.56 -10.59
N PRO A 109 -4.09 0.52 -11.28
CA PRO A 109 -3.03 0.70 -12.27
C PRO A 109 -3.41 1.67 -13.41
N PRO A 110 -4.59 1.56 -14.06
CA PRO A 110 -5.03 2.56 -15.05
C PRO A 110 -5.12 3.99 -14.48
N LEU A 111 -5.68 4.16 -13.29
CA LEU A 111 -5.79 5.47 -12.66
C LEU A 111 -4.42 6.05 -12.31
N THR A 112 -3.49 5.22 -11.82
CA THR A 112 -2.11 5.64 -11.55
C THR A 112 -1.35 6.00 -12.82
N ALA A 113 -1.60 5.30 -13.93
CA ALA A 113 -0.99 5.62 -15.22
C ALA A 113 -1.47 6.98 -15.75
N ILE A 114 -2.76 7.28 -15.63
CA ILE A 114 -3.32 8.60 -15.98
C ILE A 114 -2.72 9.69 -15.08
N GLN A 115 -2.64 9.45 -13.77
CA GLN A 115 -2.05 10.40 -12.83
C GLN A 115 -0.55 10.61 -13.09
N GLY A 116 0.21 9.55 -13.39
CA GLY A 116 1.63 9.62 -13.75
C GLY A 116 1.86 10.49 -14.98
N ARG A 117 1.02 10.34 -16.01
CA ARG A 117 1.06 11.20 -17.19
C ARG A 117 0.77 12.67 -16.87
N LEU A 118 -0.22 12.95 -16.02
CA LEU A 118 -0.65 14.33 -15.72
C LEU A 118 0.30 15.06 -14.76
N PHE A 119 0.79 14.37 -13.72
CA PHE A 119 1.57 14.99 -12.65
C PHE A 119 3.08 14.83 -12.81
N LEU A 120 3.54 13.70 -13.38
CA LEU A 120 4.97 13.40 -13.56
C LEU A 120 5.44 13.62 -15.02
N ASN A 121 4.55 14.04 -15.92
CA ASN A 121 4.82 14.17 -17.37
C ASN A 121 5.37 12.87 -18.00
N GLU A 122 5.00 11.71 -17.46
CA GLU A 122 5.41 10.42 -18.00
C GLU A 122 4.70 10.17 -19.34
N THR A 123 5.49 9.94 -20.40
CA THR A 123 4.97 9.59 -21.72
C THR A 123 4.70 8.09 -21.80
N LEU A 124 3.44 7.70 -21.63
CA LEU A 124 3.00 6.32 -21.88
C LEU A 124 2.83 6.12 -23.38
N ASN A 125 3.68 5.27 -23.98
CA ASN A 125 3.51 4.85 -25.37
C ASN A 125 2.28 3.92 -25.45
N GLY A 126 1.48 4.00 -26.52
CA GLY A 126 0.16 3.34 -26.62
C GLY A 126 0.19 1.80 -26.43
N PHE A 127 1.35 1.17 -26.65
CA PHE A 127 1.59 -0.25 -26.39
C PHE A 127 1.72 -0.65 -24.91
N HIS A 128 1.93 0.31 -24.00
CA HIS A 128 1.99 0.07 -22.54
C HIS A 128 0.63 0.26 -21.84
N ILE A 129 -0.39 0.72 -22.58
CA ILE A 129 -1.74 0.99 -22.06
C ILE A 129 -2.68 -0.21 -22.30
N LEU A 130 -2.36 -1.06 -23.29
CA LEU A 130 -3.04 -2.33 -23.60
C LEU A 130 -2.36 -3.50 -22.91
#